data_AF-A0A954RSP7-F1
#
_entry.id   AF-A0A954RSP7-F1
#
_cell.length_a   1.000
_cell.length_b   1.000
_cell.length_c   1.000
_cell.angle_alpha   90.00
_cell.angle_beta   90.00
_cell.angle_gamma   90.00
#
_symmetry.space_group_name_H-M   'P 1'
#
loop_
_entity.id
_entity.type
_entity.pdbx_description
1 polymer ?
#
loop_
_entity_poly.entity_id
_entity_poly.type
_entity_poly.pdbx_seq_one_letter_code
_entity_poly.pdbx_strand_id
1 'polypeptide(L)'
;MSADRPLVIAILHADEEDVHYQLYSQAYGIEMQVDDEWNAEAVLLAPYDHLGAVTEDTDVTGEDAAIVSAGVTDVPLDADGSPDLSVITDSDKNNWLLVGDPRLDDSDATVVAKRDAALAAHCRVVLCLKDTAPEHLAARLAGVVDCSRLVVAIVVPDATAAETTAAAARTVREQLAAAGATGQPRIVVAGDVTPENAAELVASEGVDGVLLLDDRYDEFDTILEVLEAVGD
;
A
#
# COMPACT_ATOMS: atom_id res chain seq x y z
N MET A 1 3.38 3.51 -14.52
CA MET A 1 4.22 2.90 -13.48
C MET A 1 5.17 1.93 -14.12
N SER A 2 6.47 2.21 -14.00
CA SER A 2 7.53 1.30 -14.42
C SER A 2 7.59 0.19 -13.38
N ALA A 3 7.59 -1.07 -13.80
CA ALA A 3 7.69 -2.20 -12.86
C ALA A 3 9.00 -2.22 -12.05
N ASP A 4 9.96 -1.35 -12.39
CA ASP A 4 11.32 -1.37 -11.85
C ASP A 4 11.58 -0.32 -10.74
N ARG A 5 10.70 0.67 -10.54
CA ARG A 5 10.88 1.68 -9.48
C ARG A 5 10.38 1.13 -8.15
N PRO A 6 11.16 1.12 -7.05
CA PRO A 6 10.65 0.78 -5.72
C PRO A 6 9.35 1.53 -5.34
N LEU A 7 8.48 0.88 -4.56
CA LEU A 7 7.24 1.47 -4.06
C LEU A 7 7.40 1.90 -2.61
N VAL A 8 6.98 3.11 -2.28
CA VAL A 8 6.78 3.53 -0.89
C VAL A 8 5.29 3.78 -0.72
N ILE A 9 4.65 2.97 0.12
CA ILE A 9 3.25 3.18 0.49
C ILE A 9 3.25 3.81 1.88
N ALA A 10 2.64 4.97 2.03
CA ALA A 10 2.54 5.67 3.30
C ALA A 10 1.08 5.84 3.71
N ILE A 11 0.80 5.57 4.98
CA ILE A 11 -0.49 5.93 5.58
C ILE A 11 -0.37 7.34 6.10
N LEU A 12 -1.23 8.24 5.62
CA LEU A 12 -1.30 9.60 6.12
C LEU A 12 -2.12 9.60 7.41
N HIS A 13 -1.56 10.27 8.40
CA HIS A 13 -2.16 10.39 9.72
C HIS A 13 -2.63 11.82 9.95
N ALA A 14 -3.64 11.99 10.78
CA ALA A 14 -4.08 13.30 11.21
C ALA A 14 -4.61 13.19 12.64
N ASP A 15 -4.42 14.25 13.42
CA ASP A 15 -5.03 14.36 14.73
C ASP A 15 -6.50 14.84 14.62
N GLU A 16 -7.22 14.83 15.74
CA GLU A 16 -8.66 15.16 15.76
C GLU A 16 -8.96 16.63 15.36
N GLU A 17 -7.96 17.52 15.28
CA GLU A 17 -8.16 18.92 14.93
C GLU A 17 -7.86 19.18 13.44
N ASP A 18 -8.91 19.38 12.63
CA ASP A 18 -8.80 19.71 11.20
C ASP A 18 -8.08 18.64 10.35
N VAL A 19 -8.56 17.39 10.49
CA VAL A 19 -8.10 16.20 9.74
C VAL A 19 -7.91 16.50 8.25
N HIS A 20 -8.85 17.22 7.63
CA HIS A 20 -8.82 17.53 6.21
C HIS A 20 -7.59 18.38 5.84
N TYR A 21 -7.35 19.48 6.56
CA TYR A 21 -6.21 20.36 6.28
C TYR A 21 -4.87 19.66 6.50
N GLN A 22 -4.77 18.80 7.52
CA GLN A 22 -3.52 18.07 7.80
C GLN A 22 -3.18 17.08 6.69
N LEU A 23 -4.14 16.26 6.28
CA LEU A 23 -3.96 15.29 5.18
C LEU A 23 -3.62 16.01 3.87
N TYR A 24 -4.32 17.10 3.57
CA TYR A 24 -4.01 17.97 2.44
C TYR A 24 -2.57 18.50 2.51
N SER A 25 -2.16 19.05 3.65
CA SER A 25 -0.83 19.65 3.81
C SER A 25 0.30 18.63 3.65
N GLN A 26 0.11 17.40 4.16
CA GLN A 26 1.08 16.33 3.98
C GLN A 26 1.16 15.87 2.52
N ALA A 27 0.00 15.62 1.89
CA ALA A 27 -0.05 15.19 0.50
C ALA A 27 0.54 16.24 -0.45
N TYR A 28 0.20 17.51 -0.26
CA TYR A 28 0.76 18.63 -1.02
C TYR A 28 2.26 18.81 -0.77
N GLY A 29 2.72 18.65 0.47
CA GLY A 29 4.14 18.68 0.80
C GLY A 29 4.94 17.63 0.05
N ILE A 30 4.42 16.40 -0.01
CA ILE A 30 5.04 15.30 -0.75
C ILE A 30 5.02 15.57 -2.25
N GLU A 31 3.88 15.98 -2.80
CA GLU A 31 3.72 16.31 -4.23
C GLU A 31 4.75 17.33 -4.72
N MET A 32 4.94 18.40 -3.95
CA MET A 32 5.83 19.50 -4.31
C MET A 32 7.32 19.14 -4.23
N GLN A 33 7.69 18.07 -3.53
CA GLN A 33 9.08 17.65 -3.31
C GLN A 33 9.48 16.46 -4.17
N VAL A 34 8.52 15.59 -4.49
CA VAL A 34 8.73 14.39 -5.27
C VAL A 34 8.88 14.76 -6.75
N ASP A 35 10.10 14.61 -7.27
CA ASP A 35 10.48 14.96 -8.64
C ASP A 35 10.39 13.73 -9.57
N ASP A 36 10.07 13.91 -10.85
CA ASP A 36 9.99 12.81 -11.83
C ASP A 36 11.33 12.08 -12.06
N GLU A 37 12.42 12.75 -11.67
CA GLU A 37 13.78 12.22 -11.58
C GLU A 37 13.97 11.19 -10.45
N TRP A 38 13.10 11.16 -9.43
CA TRP A 38 13.19 10.19 -8.35
C TRP A 38 12.92 8.77 -8.86
N ASN A 39 13.76 7.83 -8.47
CA ASN A 39 13.64 6.43 -8.88
C ASN A 39 12.64 5.64 -8.01
N ALA A 40 11.72 6.31 -7.31
CA ALA A 40 10.71 5.68 -6.46
C ALA A 40 9.30 6.10 -6.88
N GLU A 41 8.31 5.26 -6.56
CA GLU A 41 6.88 5.55 -6.67
C GLU A 41 6.28 5.68 -5.26
N ALA A 42 5.37 6.62 -5.05
CA ALA A 42 4.69 6.87 -3.79
C ALA A 42 3.19 6.55 -3.88
N VAL A 43 2.63 5.92 -2.84
CA VAL A 43 1.18 5.75 -2.67
C VAL A 43 0.79 6.31 -1.31
N LEU A 44 -0.06 7.33 -1.30
CA LEU A 44 -0.55 7.98 -0.08
C LEU A 44 -1.94 7.44 0.26
N LEU A 45 -2.09 6.83 1.43
CA LEU A 45 -3.34 6.24 1.88
C LEU A 45 -3.98 7.13 2.96
N ALA A 46 -5.21 7.58 2.71
CA ALA A 46 -5.98 8.38 3.65
C ALA A 46 -7.15 7.57 4.26
N PRO A 47 -7.75 8.03 5.36
CA PRO A 47 -9.04 7.50 5.81
C PRO A 47 -10.13 7.62 4.73
N TYR A 48 -11.06 6.67 4.71
CA TYR A 48 -12.15 6.58 3.73
C TYR A 48 -12.88 7.91 3.47
N ASP A 49 -13.34 8.56 4.55
CA ASP A 49 -14.12 9.80 4.49
C ASP A 49 -13.28 11.05 4.14
N HIS A 50 -11.97 10.88 3.99
CA HIS A 50 -11.00 11.97 3.81
C HIS A 50 -10.13 11.84 2.56
N LEU A 51 -10.40 10.88 1.67
CA LEU A 51 -9.66 10.75 0.40
C LEU A 51 -9.71 12.04 -0.44
N GLY A 52 -10.81 12.81 -0.35
CA GLY A 52 -10.95 14.09 -1.04
C GLY A 52 -9.85 15.09 -0.69
N ALA A 53 -9.38 15.12 0.57
CA ALA A 53 -8.30 16.00 1.02
C ALA A 53 -6.98 15.73 0.28
N VAL A 54 -6.75 14.47 -0.09
CA VAL A 54 -5.56 14.06 -0.84
C VAL A 54 -5.78 14.21 -2.35
N THR A 55 -6.98 13.97 -2.87
CA THR A 55 -7.19 13.81 -4.32
C THR A 55 -7.84 14.99 -5.04
N GLU A 56 -8.72 15.75 -4.38
CA GLU A 56 -9.41 16.89 -5.01
C GLU A 56 -8.64 18.19 -4.83
N ASP A 57 -7.96 18.32 -3.69
CA ASP A 57 -7.24 19.53 -3.32
C ASP A 57 -5.77 19.47 -3.73
N THR A 58 -5.23 18.29 -4.04
CA THR A 58 -3.86 18.13 -4.52
C THR A 58 -3.84 17.47 -5.89
N ASP A 59 -3.00 17.97 -6.80
CA ASP A 59 -2.85 17.41 -8.15
C ASP A 59 -2.09 16.06 -8.14
N VAL A 60 -1.87 15.42 -6.97
CA VAL A 60 -1.15 14.12 -6.81
C VAL A 60 -1.75 12.95 -7.57
N THR A 61 -3.00 13.06 -8.01
CA THR A 61 -3.66 12.03 -8.84
C THR A 61 -3.96 12.50 -10.25
N GLY A 62 -3.46 13.68 -10.62
CA GLY A 62 -3.60 14.24 -11.96
C GLY A 62 -2.90 13.40 -13.02
N GLU A 63 -3.24 13.62 -14.29
CA GLU A 63 -2.66 12.90 -15.43
C GLU A 63 -1.13 13.05 -15.53
N ASP A 64 -0.59 14.13 -14.96
CA ASP A 64 0.84 14.45 -14.93
C ASP A 64 1.58 13.89 -13.69
N ALA A 65 0.85 13.39 -12.68
CA ALA A 65 1.44 12.79 -11.48
C ALA A 65 1.93 11.37 -11.78
N ALA A 66 3.11 11.26 -12.40
CA ALA A 66 3.63 9.98 -12.88
C ALA A 66 4.03 9.02 -11.74
N ILE A 67 4.37 9.56 -10.56
CA ILE A 67 5.00 8.80 -9.47
C ILE A 67 4.27 8.83 -8.13
N VAL A 68 3.31 9.75 -7.93
CA VAL A 68 2.47 9.76 -6.73
C VAL A 68 1.09 9.21 -7.08
N SER A 69 0.50 8.44 -6.18
CA SER A 69 -0.86 7.93 -6.27
C SER A 69 -1.53 8.02 -4.92
N ALA A 70 -2.85 7.90 -4.88
CA ALA A 70 -3.62 7.97 -3.64
C ALA A 70 -4.59 6.80 -3.47
N GLY A 71 -5.00 6.55 -2.25
CA GLY A 71 -6.00 5.54 -1.93
C GLY A 71 -6.50 5.64 -0.51
N VAL A 72 -7.23 4.62 -0.10
CA VAL A 72 -7.81 4.57 1.25
C VAL A 72 -7.22 3.44 2.09
N THR A 73 -7.13 3.69 3.40
CA THR A 73 -6.66 2.73 4.40
C THR A 73 -7.64 1.60 4.67
N ASP A 74 -8.93 1.84 4.43
CA ASP A 74 -9.98 0.84 4.51
C ASP A 74 -11.25 1.31 3.77
N VAL A 75 -12.20 0.40 3.57
CA VAL A 75 -13.59 0.71 3.18
C VAL A 75 -14.59 0.11 4.17
N PRO A 76 -15.68 0.82 4.49
CA PRO A 76 -16.72 0.27 5.35
C PRO A 76 -17.51 -0.85 4.63
N LEU A 77 -18.21 -1.66 5.41
CA LEU A 77 -19.19 -2.61 4.89
C LEU A 77 -20.60 -2.01 5.00
N ASP A 78 -21.39 -2.20 3.95
CA ASP A 78 -22.82 -1.90 3.91
C ASP A 78 -23.64 -2.84 4.80
N ALA A 79 -24.93 -2.53 4.95
CA ALA A 79 -25.86 -3.30 5.76
C ALA A 79 -26.04 -4.76 5.31
N ASP A 80 -25.76 -5.07 4.04
CA ASP A 80 -25.78 -6.43 3.48
C ASP A 80 -24.40 -7.12 3.50
N GLY A 81 -23.37 -6.43 3.99
CA GLY A 81 -21.99 -6.90 4.06
C GLY A 81 -21.16 -6.65 2.81
N SER A 82 -21.65 -5.93 1.80
CA SER A 82 -20.81 -5.52 0.66
C SER A 82 -19.84 -4.40 1.05
N PRO A 83 -18.61 -4.39 0.54
CA PRO A 83 -17.71 -3.24 0.70
C PRO A 83 -18.21 -2.01 -0.06
N ASP A 84 -18.24 -0.85 0.60
CA ASP A 84 -18.56 0.44 -0.03
C ASP A 84 -17.30 1.02 -0.69
N LEU A 85 -17.25 0.96 -2.02
CA LEU A 85 -16.13 1.45 -2.81
C LEU A 85 -16.38 2.84 -3.40
N SER A 86 -17.43 3.55 -2.96
CA SER A 86 -17.91 4.74 -3.65
C SER A 86 -16.86 5.84 -3.80
N VAL A 87 -15.91 5.96 -2.87
CA VAL A 87 -14.81 6.95 -2.94
C VAL A 87 -13.65 6.55 -3.85
N ILE A 88 -13.52 5.27 -4.24
CA ILE A 88 -12.38 4.73 -5.02
C ILE A 88 -12.79 4.06 -6.34
N THR A 89 -13.99 4.32 -6.85
CA THR A 89 -14.49 3.70 -8.10
C THR A 89 -14.24 4.52 -9.37
N ASP A 90 -13.68 5.73 -9.24
CA ASP A 90 -13.36 6.57 -10.40
C ASP A 90 -12.20 5.96 -11.19
N SER A 91 -12.50 5.26 -12.29
CA SER A 91 -11.54 4.49 -13.07
C SER A 91 -10.41 5.32 -13.67
N ASP A 92 -10.60 6.64 -13.76
CA ASP A 92 -9.62 7.56 -14.32
C ASP A 92 -8.60 8.01 -13.25
N LYS A 93 -8.86 7.70 -11.97
CA LYS A 93 -7.96 7.98 -10.85
C LYS A 93 -7.17 6.72 -10.46
N ASN A 94 -5.88 6.89 -10.16
CA ASN A 94 -5.01 5.82 -9.64
C ASN A 94 -5.47 5.40 -8.23
N ASN A 95 -6.54 4.60 -8.13
CA ASN A 95 -7.16 4.27 -6.85
C ASN A 95 -6.57 3.03 -6.21
N TRP A 96 -6.13 3.20 -4.97
CA TRP A 96 -5.59 2.14 -4.13
C TRP A 96 -6.50 1.84 -2.94
N LEU A 97 -6.55 0.57 -2.54
CA LEU A 97 -7.19 0.12 -1.31
C LEU A 97 -6.22 -0.72 -0.49
N LEU A 98 -6.00 -0.34 0.77
CA LEU A 98 -5.38 -1.21 1.76
C LEU A 98 -6.42 -2.19 2.32
N VAL A 99 -6.03 -3.46 2.42
CA VAL A 99 -6.90 -4.52 2.95
C VAL A 99 -6.13 -5.38 3.93
N GLY A 100 -6.79 -5.75 5.03
CA GLY A 100 -6.19 -6.61 6.06
C GLY A 100 -5.16 -5.88 6.92
N ASP A 101 -5.34 -4.56 7.09
CA ASP A 101 -4.55 -3.74 8.00
C ASP A 101 -4.47 -4.41 9.39
N PRO A 102 -3.27 -4.68 9.92
CA PRO A 102 -3.11 -5.35 11.21
C PRO A 102 -3.64 -4.55 12.41
N ARG A 103 -3.99 -3.28 12.23
CA ARG A 103 -4.62 -2.41 13.23
C ARG A 103 -6.14 -2.60 13.30
N LEU A 104 -6.73 -3.29 12.33
CA LEU A 104 -8.15 -3.63 12.25
C LEU A 104 -8.38 -5.12 12.57
N ASP A 105 -9.51 -5.43 13.18
CA ASP A 105 -9.92 -6.81 13.53
C ASP A 105 -10.72 -7.50 12.40
N ASP A 106 -10.31 -7.29 11.15
CA ASP A 106 -10.98 -7.88 10.00
C ASP A 106 -10.75 -9.40 9.92
N SER A 107 -11.85 -10.15 9.75
CA SER A 107 -11.78 -11.58 9.49
C SER A 107 -11.20 -11.87 8.10
N ASP A 108 -10.64 -13.06 7.87
CA ASP A 108 -10.16 -13.44 6.52
C ASP A 108 -11.28 -13.37 5.47
N ALA A 109 -12.54 -13.64 5.85
CA ALA A 109 -13.69 -13.49 4.96
C ALA A 109 -13.95 -12.02 4.60
N THR A 110 -13.79 -11.10 5.55
CA THR A 110 -13.91 -9.65 5.32
C THR A 110 -12.79 -9.16 4.40
N VAL A 111 -11.55 -9.56 4.67
CA VAL A 111 -10.37 -9.24 3.85
C VAL A 111 -10.59 -9.71 2.41
N VAL A 112 -11.02 -10.95 2.20
CA VAL A 112 -11.30 -11.50 0.87
C VAL A 112 -12.43 -10.72 0.17
N ALA A 113 -13.52 -10.39 0.89
CA ALA A 113 -14.62 -9.63 0.31
C ALA A 113 -14.19 -8.24 -0.16
N LYS A 114 -13.44 -7.48 0.65
CA LYS A 114 -12.90 -6.16 0.30
C LYS A 114 -11.95 -6.23 -0.89
N ARG A 115 -10.99 -7.18 -0.86
CA ARG A 115 -10.04 -7.41 -1.95
C ARG A 115 -10.76 -7.70 -3.27
N ASP A 116 -11.71 -8.64 -3.26
CA ASP A 116 -12.39 -9.07 -4.49
C ASP A 116 -13.29 -7.99 -5.06
N ALA A 117 -13.98 -7.24 -4.19
CA ALA A 117 -14.78 -6.10 -4.62
C ALA A 117 -13.88 -5.03 -5.28
N ALA A 118 -12.75 -4.69 -4.66
CA ALA A 118 -11.82 -3.69 -5.20
C ALA A 118 -11.19 -4.12 -6.52
N LEU A 119 -10.73 -5.37 -6.64
CA LEU A 119 -10.18 -5.89 -7.90
C LEU A 119 -11.25 -5.93 -9.01
N ALA A 120 -12.50 -6.31 -8.68
CA ALA A 120 -13.61 -6.29 -9.62
C ALA A 120 -14.01 -4.87 -10.06
N ALA A 121 -13.84 -3.88 -9.17
CA ALA A 121 -14.00 -2.46 -9.45
C ALA A 121 -12.77 -1.83 -10.12
N HIS A 122 -11.82 -2.64 -10.57
CA HIS A 122 -10.62 -2.20 -11.26
C HIS A 122 -9.64 -1.37 -10.40
N CYS A 123 -9.75 -1.39 -9.08
CA CYS A 123 -8.80 -0.74 -8.18
C CYS A 123 -7.49 -1.55 -8.06
N ARG A 124 -6.45 -0.92 -7.50
CA ARG A 124 -5.26 -1.62 -7.00
C ARG A 124 -5.44 -1.93 -5.52
N VAL A 125 -4.90 -3.07 -5.09
CA VAL A 125 -5.03 -3.53 -3.70
C VAL A 125 -3.67 -3.72 -3.07
N VAL A 126 -3.47 -3.14 -1.89
CA VAL A 126 -2.40 -3.48 -0.96
C VAL A 126 -2.95 -4.49 0.04
N LEU A 127 -2.58 -5.76 -0.07
CA LEU A 127 -3.00 -6.82 0.83
C LEU A 127 -1.96 -7.03 1.93
N CYS A 128 -2.30 -6.66 3.17
CA CYS A 128 -1.46 -6.88 4.34
C CYS A 128 -1.53 -8.33 4.84
N LEU A 129 -0.36 -8.92 5.05
CA LEU A 129 -0.16 -10.27 5.55
C LEU A 129 0.74 -10.20 6.78
N LYS A 130 0.14 -10.30 7.97
CA LYS A 130 0.84 -10.35 9.27
C LYS A 130 1.43 -11.72 9.58
N ASP A 131 0.81 -12.77 9.05
CA ASP A 131 1.24 -14.15 9.23
C ASP A 131 1.49 -14.77 7.86
N THR A 132 2.71 -15.27 7.66
CA THR A 132 3.13 -15.97 6.44
C THR A 132 3.00 -17.48 6.57
N ALA A 133 2.32 -17.98 7.60
CA ALA A 133 1.94 -19.38 7.70
C ALA A 133 1.13 -19.78 6.44
N PRO A 134 1.46 -20.92 5.80
CA PRO A 134 0.84 -21.31 4.53
C PRO A 134 -0.69 -21.32 4.53
N GLU A 135 -1.34 -21.69 5.63
CA GLU A 135 -2.79 -21.70 5.79
C GLU A 135 -3.42 -20.30 5.70
N HIS A 136 -2.81 -19.30 6.33
CA HIS A 136 -3.29 -17.92 6.31
C HIS A 136 -3.03 -17.27 4.95
N LEU A 137 -1.86 -17.53 4.36
CA LEU A 137 -1.57 -17.13 2.98
C LEU A 137 -2.59 -17.73 2.00
N ALA A 138 -2.85 -19.04 2.09
CA ALA A 138 -3.80 -19.72 1.22
C ALA A 138 -5.22 -19.16 1.37
N ALA A 139 -5.66 -18.87 2.60
CA ALA A 139 -6.97 -18.28 2.85
C ALA A 139 -7.10 -16.88 2.24
N ARG A 140 -6.12 -16.00 2.46
CA ARG A 140 -6.13 -14.61 2.00
C ARG A 140 -5.78 -14.41 0.52
N LEU A 141 -5.19 -15.42 -0.13
CA LEU A 141 -4.86 -15.41 -1.56
C LEU A 141 -5.81 -16.28 -2.39
N ALA A 142 -6.74 -17.01 -1.75
CA ALA A 142 -7.72 -17.85 -2.42
C ALA A 142 -8.52 -17.03 -3.45
N GLY A 143 -8.61 -17.53 -4.69
CA GLY A 143 -9.38 -16.90 -5.75
C GLY A 143 -8.67 -15.80 -6.53
N VAL A 144 -7.44 -15.41 -6.16
CA VAL A 144 -6.65 -14.45 -6.94
C VAL A 144 -6.16 -15.13 -8.23
N VAL A 145 -6.65 -14.66 -9.39
CA VAL A 145 -6.28 -15.20 -10.71
C VAL A 145 -5.29 -14.29 -11.44
N ASP A 146 -5.38 -12.97 -11.23
CA ASP A 146 -4.48 -11.96 -11.81
C ASP A 146 -3.92 -11.07 -10.70
N CYS A 147 -2.59 -11.04 -10.58
CA CYS A 147 -1.86 -10.27 -9.59
C CYS A 147 -1.37 -8.92 -10.12
N SER A 148 -1.69 -8.53 -11.35
CA SER A 148 -1.20 -7.29 -11.97
C SER A 148 -1.59 -6.00 -11.21
N ARG A 149 -2.60 -6.08 -10.34
CA ARG A 149 -3.10 -4.98 -9.50
C ARG A 149 -3.00 -5.27 -8.01
N LEU A 150 -2.27 -6.32 -7.65
CA LEU A 150 -2.05 -6.72 -6.28
C LEU A 150 -0.64 -6.33 -5.84
N VAL A 151 -0.58 -5.64 -4.73
CA VAL A 151 0.63 -5.46 -3.92
C VAL A 151 0.44 -6.25 -2.64
N VAL A 152 1.41 -7.08 -2.30
CA VAL A 152 1.38 -7.85 -1.05
C VAL A 152 2.31 -7.18 -0.06
N ALA A 153 1.75 -6.69 1.05
CA ALA A 153 2.51 -6.11 2.14
C ALA A 153 2.76 -7.15 3.23
N ILE A 154 4.01 -7.58 3.37
CA ILE A 154 4.41 -8.53 4.41
C ILE A 154 4.74 -7.74 5.68
N VAL A 155 3.95 -7.92 6.73
CA VAL A 155 4.13 -7.20 7.99
C VAL A 155 5.03 -8.02 8.91
N VAL A 156 6.30 -7.64 9.00
CA VAL A 156 7.30 -8.30 9.84
C VAL A 156 7.68 -7.31 10.96
N PRO A 157 7.31 -7.56 12.23
CA PRO A 157 7.61 -6.61 13.32
C PRO A 157 9.10 -6.25 13.41
N ASP A 158 9.96 -7.26 13.24
CA ASP A 158 11.41 -7.13 13.19
C ASP A 158 11.92 -7.17 11.74
N ALA A 159 11.33 -6.36 10.84
CA ALA A 159 11.68 -6.32 9.41
C ALA A 159 13.17 -6.04 9.11
N THR A 160 14.00 -5.77 10.11
CA THR A 160 15.42 -5.40 9.99
C THR A 160 16.33 -6.48 9.37
N ALA A 161 15.87 -7.73 9.21
CA ALA A 161 16.67 -8.81 8.64
C ALA A 161 16.28 -9.11 7.18
N ALA A 162 17.11 -8.68 6.24
CA ALA A 162 16.96 -8.93 4.79
C ALA A 162 16.66 -10.40 4.44
N GLU A 163 17.26 -11.36 5.14
CA GLU A 163 17.04 -12.80 4.92
C GLU A 163 15.60 -13.23 5.25
N THR A 164 15.05 -12.76 6.37
CA THR A 164 13.67 -13.04 6.79
C THR A 164 12.69 -12.49 5.75
N THR A 165 12.96 -11.28 5.29
CA THR A 165 12.16 -10.56 4.30
C THR A 165 12.17 -11.28 2.95
N ALA A 166 13.34 -11.68 2.46
CA ALA A 166 13.47 -12.44 1.21
C ALA A 166 12.80 -13.83 1.29
N ALA A 167 12.88 -14.50 2.44
CA ALA A 167 12.21 -15.78 2.65
C ALA A 167 10.69 -15.64 2.62
N ALA A 168 10.15 -14.60 3.24
CA ALA A 168 8.73 -14.30 3.24
C ALA A 168 8.22 -13.95 1.82
N ALA A 169 8.94 -13.10 1.09
CA ALA A 169 8.62 -12.74 -0.28
C ALA A 169 8.57 -13.96 -1.21
N ARG A 170 9.57 -14.85 -1.09
CA ARG A 170 9.59 -16.13 -1.82
C ARG A 170 8.39 -17.00 -1.51
N THR A 171 8.03 -17.12 -0.23
CA THR A 171 6.87 -17.91 0.22
C THR A 171 5.58 -17.39 -0.41
N VAL A 172 5.37 -16.07 -0.42
CA VAL A 172 4.20 -15.45 -1.08
C VAL A 172 4.18 -15.79 -2.58
N ARG A 173 5.30 -15.65 -3.28
CA ARG A 173 5.39 -15.95 -4.72
C ARG A 173 5.13 -17.43 -5.01
N GLU A 174 5.67 -18.34 -4.20
CA GLU A 174 5.42 -19.77 -4.32
C GLU A 174 3.94 -20.12 -4.12
N GLN A 175 3.26 -19.49 -3.15
CA GLN A 175 1.82 -19.70 -2.94
C GLN A 175 0.99 -19.20 -4.11
N LEU A 176 1.28 -18.01 -4.64
CA LEU A 176 0.58 -17.49 -5.82
C LEU A 176 0.83 -18.34 -7.06
N ALA A 177 2.06 -18.80 -7.26
CA ALA A 177 2.39 -19.72 -8.35
C ALA A 177 1.66 -21.07 -8.20
N ALA A 178 1.59 -21.61 -6.97
CA ALA A 178 0.85 -22.84 -6.68
C ALA A 178 -0.66 -22.69 -6.89
N ALA A 179 -1.21 -21.50 -6.65
CA ALA A 179 -2.61 -21.16 -6.95
C ALA A 179 -2.87 -20.97 -8.46
N GLY A 180 -1.83 -20.93 -9.30
CA GLY A 180 -1.94 -20.67 -10.73
C GLY A 180 -2.26 -19.22 -11.07
N ALA A 181 -1.95 -18.29 -10.16
CA ALA A 181 -2.12 -16.86 -10.40
C ALA A 181 -1.20 -16.40 -11.55
N THR A 182 -1.72 -15.50 -12.36
CA THR A 182 -1.01 -14.85 -13.47
C THR A 182 -0.52 -13.46 -13.06
N GLY A 183 0.43 -12.92 -13.84
CA GLY A 183 1.11 -11.68 -13.48
C GLY A 183 2.13 -11.89 -12.35
N GLN A 184 2.75 -10.80 -11.92
CA GLN A 184 3.65 -10.79 -10.77
C GLN A 184 3.18 -9.66 -9.85
N PRO A 185 2.74 -9.97 -8.61
CA PRO A 185 2.46 -8.90 -7.67
C PRO A 185 3.76 -8.21 -7.30
N ARG A 186 3.66 -6.96 -6.90
CA ARG A 186 4.73 -6.33 -6.14
C ARG A 186 4.65 -6.80 -4.69
N ILE A 187 5.78 -6.98 -4.06
CA ILE A 187 5.88 -7.35 -2.66
C ILE A 187 6.55 -6.20 -1.93
N VAL A 188 5.86 -5.62 -0.96
CA VAL A 188 6.41 -4.61 -0.08
C VAL A 188 6.53 -5.15 1.33
N VAL A 189 7.35 -4.50 2.13
CA VAL A 189 7.63 -4.93 3.49
C VAL A 189 7.22 -3.84 4.46
N ALA A 190 6.56 -4.23 5.54
CA ALA A 190 6.13 -3.34 6.60
C ALA A 190 6.71 -3.80 7.93
N GLY A 191 6.80 -2.90 8.90
CA GLY A 191 7.42 -3.15 10.20
C GLY A 191 8.26 -1.95 10.64
N ASP A 192 9.41 -2.23 11.23
CA ASP A 192 10.35 -1.20 11.68
C ASP A 192 11.17 -0.57 10.51
N VAL A 193 10.50 -0.08 9.48
CA VAL A 193 11.13 0.66 8.37
C VAL A 193 11.61 2.02 8.89
N THR A 194 12.80 2.47 8.53
CA THR A 194 13.31 3.83 8.81
C THR A 194 14.08 4.34 7.58
N PRO A 195 14.36 5.66 7.46
CA PRO A 195 15.21 6.16 6.39
C PRO A 195 16.57 5.45 6.30
N GLU A 196 17.15 5.08 7.44
CA GLU A 196 18.46 4.43 7.49
C GLU A 196 18.47 2.98 7.00
N ASN A 197 17.31 2.29 7.02
CA ASN A 197 17.23 0.87 6.64
C ASN A 197 16.41 0.60 5.37
N ALA A 198 15.61 1.56 4.90
CA ALA A 198 14.66 1.33 3.81
C ALA A 198 15.36 0.86 2.52
N ALA A 199 16.50 1.44 2.16
CA ALA A 199 17.29 1.03 0.99
C ALA A 199 17.76 -0.43 1.08
N GLU A 200 18.25 -0.87 2.24
CA GLU A 200 18.69 -2.25 2.47
C GLU A 200 17.52 -3.24 2.39
N LEU A 201 16.36 -2.85 2.91
CA LEU A 201 15.14 -3.65 2.83
C LEU A 201 14.69 -3.84 1.39
N VAL A 202 14.66 -2.76 0.60
CA VAL A 202 14.29 -2.82 -0.83
C VAL A 202 15.32 -3.59 -1.66
N ALA A 203 16.60 -3.54 -1.28
CA ALA A 203 17.65 -4.34 -1.93
C ALA A 203 17.53 -5.86 -1.69
N SER A 204 16.66 -6.29 -0.77
CA SER A 204 16.43 -7.71 -0.48
C SER A 204 15.77 -8.44 -1.65
N GLU A 205 16.15 -9.71 -1.86
CA GLU A 205 15.65 -10.49 -2.98
C GLU A 205 14.12 -10.60 -2.99
N GLY A 206 13.51 -10.02 -4.02
CA GLY A 206 12.07 -10.09 -4.23
C GLY A 206 11.24 -9.11 -3.41
N VAL A 207 11.87 -8.09 -2.85
CA VAL A 207 11.21 -6.93 -2.28
C VAL A 207 11.18 -5.82 -3.33
N ASP A 208 10.01 -5.25 -3.53
CA ASP A 208 9.72 -4.25 -4.56
C ASP A 208 9.39 -2.88 -3.94
N GLY A 209 9.50 -2.74 -2.60
CA GLY A 209 9.17 -1.52 -1.87
C GLY A 209 8.93 -1.72 -0.36
N VAL A 210 8.46 -0.65 0.29
CA VAL A 210 8.12 -0.61 1.72
C VAL A 210 6.71 -0.06 1.95
N LEU A 211 6.11 -0.44 3.08
CA LEU A 211 4.86 0.12 3.58
C LEU A 211 5.07 0.70 4.98
N LEU A 212 4.78 2.00 5.12
CA LEU A 212 4.92 2.79 6.33
C LEU A 212 3.57 2.76 7.08
N LEU A 213 3.43 1.84 8.05
CA LEU A 213 2.19 1.60 8.80
C LEU A 213 2.06 2.40 10.11
N ASP A 214 3.19 2.87 10.63
CA ASP A 214 3.36 3.34 12.00
C ASP A 214 3.08 4.85 12.14
N ASP A 215 2.64 5.30 13.31
CA ASP A 215 2.30 6.70 13.58
C ASP A 215 3.54 7.61 13.68
N ARG A 216 4.75 7.05 13.76
CA ARG A 216 5.98 7.86 13.62
C ARG A 216 6.10 8.59 12.28
N TYR A 217 5.27 8.23 11.29
CA TYR A 217 5.20 8.85 9.97
C TYR A 217 4.14 9.98 9.89
N ASP A 218 3.67 10.48 11.04
CA ASP A 218 2.76 11.63 11.13
C ASP A 218 3.35 12.91 10.49
N GLU A 219 4.69 13.01 10.40
CA GLU A 219 5.39 14.10 9.71
C GLU A 219 5.78 13.66 8.29
N PHE A 220 5.34 14.41 7.28
CA PHE A 220 5.63 14.08 5.87
C PHE A 220 7.13 14.10 5.54
N ASP A 221 7.95 14.84 6.31
CA ASP A 221 9.40 14.89 6.14
C ASP A 221 10.02 13.49 6.27
N THR A 222 9.57 12.66 7.22
CA THR A 222 10.09 11.29 7.37
C THR A 222 9.68 10.39 6.20
N ILE A 223 8.51 10.62 5.60
CA ILE A 223 8.09 9.90 4.38
C ILE A 223 9.02 10.28 3.22
N LEU A 224 9.37 11.56 3.08
CA LEU A 224 10.32 12.04 2.07
C LEU A 224 11.71 11.47 2.26
N GLU A 225 12.22 11.40 3.49
CA GLU A 225 13.52 10.80 3.80
C GLU A 225 13.56 9.30 3.40
N VAL A 226 12.47 8.56 3.61
CA VAL A 226 12.37 7.16 3.15
C VAL A 226 12.32 7.08 1.61
N LEU A 227 11.55 7.96 0.96
CA LEU A 227 11.47 8.01 -0.50
C LEU A 227 12.83 8.32 -1.14
N GLU A 228 13.58 9.28 -0.59
CA GLU A 228 14.93 9.64 -1.02
C GLU A 228 15.88 8.45 -0.84
N ALA A 229 15.91 7.85 0.35
CA ALA A 229 16.76 6.70 0.65
C ALA A 229 16.50 5.49 -0.27
N VAL A 230 15.25 5.29 -0.69
CA VAL A 230 14.86 4.19 -1.58
C VAL A 230 15.07 4.55 -3.07
N GLY A 231 15.06 5.84 -3.40
CA GLY A 231 15.23 6.34 -4.76
C GLY A 231 16.69 6.50 -5.21
N ASP A 232 17.64 6.60 -4.27
CA ASP A 232 19.08 6.71 -4.52
C ASP A 232 19.75 5.39 -4.99
#